data_AF-A0A8S3WTY2-F1
#
_entry.id   AF-A0A8S3WTY2-F1
#
_cell.length_a   1.000
_cell.length_b   1.000
_cell.length_c   1.000
_cell.angle_alpha   90.00
_cell.angle_beta   90.00
_cell.angle_gamma   90.00
#
_symmetry.space_group_name_H-M   'P 1'
#
loop_
_entity.id
_entity.type
_entity.pdbx_description
1 polymer ?
#
loop_
_entity_poly.entity_id
_entity_poly.type
_entity_poly.pdbx_seq_one_letter_code
_entity_poly.pdbx_strand_id
1 'polypeptide(L)'
;MNLDPLDCIDQPSRNSVDEESDRLGQPGTPIQAIPVEVPAFNDINELTNQVPEFENQNQIQPKMLLRKRKGDPSEWRDNKNKKLKNSGQAYEGARNKKHHEKKNILSNCACKKGCALKFNTEDRSRQLRQKQMSETIESIELKPAYDKPLPIKKALYNDLLTRCKSQAIPYHYQPFYRNLSFCDIESGHDEDSD
;
A
#
# COMPACT_ATOMS: atom_id res chain seq x y z
N MET A 1 28.10 13.93 -58.65
CA MET A 1 27.45 13.08 -57.63
C MET A 1 28.35 13.11 -56.42
N ASN A 2 28.09 14.05 -55.49
CA ASN A 2 28.89 14.22 -54.29
C ASN A 2 28.29 13.34 -53.19
N LEU A 3 29.14 12.53 -52.57
CA LEU A 3 28.81 11.67 -51.45
C LEU A 3 28.87 12.52 -50.17
N ASP A 4 27.77 12.57 -49.43
CA ASP A 4 27.70 13.20 -48.12
C ASP A 4 28.48 12.37 -47.08
N PRO A 5 29.28 12.98 -46.20
CA PRO A 5 29.93 12.30 -45.10
C PRO A 5 28.91 11.98 -43.99
N LEU A 6 28.88 10.71 -43.56
CA LEU A 6 28.12 10.27 -42.40
C LEU A 6 28.74 10.85 -41.12
N ASP A 7 28.00 11.71 -40.44
CA ASP A 7 28.32 12.20 -39.10
C ASP A 7 28.36 11.04 -38.10
N CYS A 8 29.53 10.85 -37.48
CA CYS A 8 29.74 9.97 -36.34
C CYS A 8 29.01 10.56 -35.12
N ILE A 9 27.92 9.91 -34.70
CA ILE A 9 27.26 10.22 -33.43
C ILE A 9 28.07 9.55 -32.31
N ASP A 10 28.86 10.34 -31.58
CA ASP A 10 29.47 9.96 -30.32
C ASP A 10 28.38 9.68 -29.27
N GLN A 11 28.28 8.43 -28.83
CA GLN A 11 27.44 8.08 -27.69
C GLN A 11 28.22 8.31 -26.39
N PRO A 12 27.67 9.02 -25.39
CA PRO A 12 28.31 9.15 -24.10
C PRO A 12 28.30 7.80 -23.36
N SER A 13 29.50 7.42 -22.94
CA SER A 13 29.81 6.33 -22.03
C SER A 13 28.87 6.32 -20.82
N ARG A 14 28.14 5.21 -20.64
CA ARG A 14 27.41 4.90 -19.40
C ARG A 14 28.44 4.69 -18.29
N ASN A 15 28.64 5.71 -17.47
CA ASN A 15 29.35 5.57 -16.21
C ASN A 15 28.58 4.58 -15.31
N SER A 16 29.30 3.54 -14.88
CA SER A 16 28.94 2.65 -13.80
C SER A 16 28.71 3.47 -12.53
N VAL A 17 27.56 3.27 -11.91
CA VAL A 17 27.33 3.70 -10.54
C VAL A 17 27.39 2.44 -9.71
N ASP A 18 28.60 2.20 -9.19
CA ASP A 18 28.83 1.26 -8.11
C ASP A 18 28.29 1.83 -6.79
N GLU A 19 27.90 0.90 -5.93
CA GLU A 19 27.88 1.00 -4.47
C GLU A 19 27.22 2.21 -3.81
N GLU A 20 26.05 2.00 -3.19
CA GLU A 20 25.89 2.56 -1.84
C GLU A 20 24.90 1.77 -0.96
N SER A 21 25.50 1.07 0.00
CA SER A 21 25.07 0.87 1.38
C SER A 21 23.81 0.05 1.70
N ASP A 22 24.11 -1.18 2.13
CA ASP A 22 23.39 -1.91 3.17
C ASP A 22 23.05 -1.01 4.37
N ARG A 23 21.80 -0.54 4.45
CA ARG A 23 21.18 -0.17 5.72
C ARG A 23 20.35 -1.36 6.20
N LEU A 24 21.02 -2.24 6.94
CA LEU A 24 20.38 -3.26 7.77
C LEU A 24 19.39 -2.57 8.71
N GLY A 25 18.10 -2.66 8.36
CA GLY A 25 16.99 -2.20 9.17
C GLY A 25 17.01 -2.92 10.51
N GLN A 26 16.99 -2.14 11.58
CA GLN A 26 16.91 -2.66 12.94
C GLN A 26 15.63 -3.51 13.11
N PRO A 27 15.70 -4.65 13.81
CA PRO A 27 14.53 -5.44 14.12
C PRO A 27 13.57 -4.61 14.98
N GLY A 28 12.37 -4.37 14.43
CA GLY A 28 11.29 -3.65 15.11
C GLY A 28 11.01 -4.27 16.48
N THR A 29 10.84 -3.40 17.48
CA THR A 29 10.49 -3.79 18.84
C THR A 29 9.15 -4.53 18.84
N PRO A 30 9.03 -5.65 19.57
CA PRO A 30 7.78 -6.41 19.64
C PRO A 30 6.70 -5.56 20.31
N ILE A 31 5.66 -5.23 19.56
CA ILE A 31 4.47 -4.55 20.04
C ILE A 31 3.82 -5.47 21.07
N GLN A 32 3.82 -5.04 22.33
CA GLN A 32 3.10 -5.75 23.38
C GLN A 32 1.60 -5.61 23.12
N ALA A 33 0.93 -6.74 22.91
CA ALA A 33 -0.49 -6.80 22.70
C ALA A 33 -1.22 -6.31 23.96
N ILE A 34 -1.89 -5.17 23.84
CA ILE A 34 -2.77 -4.65 24.89
C ILE A 34 -3.99 -5.58 24.95
N PRO A 35 -4.30 -6.18 26.11
CA PRO A 35 -5.52 -6.97 26.30
C PRO A 35 -6.73 -6.06 26.15
N VAL A 36 -7.50 -6.25 25.08
CA VAL A 36 -8.80 -5.59 24.90
C VAL A 36 -9.82 -6.43 25.66
N GLU A 37 -10.21 -5.95 26.84
CA GLU A 37 -11.33 -6.53 27.59
C GLU A 37 -12.62 -6.26 26.82
N VAL A 38 -13.20 -7.33 26.27
CA VAL A 38 -14.48 -7.28 25.57
C VAL A 38 -15.58 -7.32 26.63
N PRO A 39 -16.49 -6.33 26.70
CA PRO A 39 -17.58 -6.35 27.66
C PRO A 39 -18.49 -7.55 27.40
N ALA A 40 -18.80 -8.28 28.48
CA ALA A 40 -19.72 -9.39 28.48
C ALA A 40 -21.13 -8.90 28.09
N PHE A 41 -21.62 -9.34 26.94
CA PHE A 41 -23.03 -9.23 26.55
C PHE A 41 -23.84 -10.24 27.38
N ASN A 42 -24.32 -9.78 28.54
CA ASN A 42 -25.31 -10.51 29.31
C ASN A 42 -26.72 -10.28 28.73
N ASP A 43 -27.42 -11.40 28.57
CA ASP A 43 -28.86 -11.57 28.74
C ASP A 43 -29.80 -10.77 27.84
N ILE A 44 -30.03 -11.30 26.64
CA ILE A 44 -31.32 -11.14 25.95
C ILE A 44 -31.67 -12.46 25.26
N ASN A 45 -32.35 -13.38 25.97
CA ASN A 45 -33.43 -14.19 25.40
C ASN A 45 -34.09 -15.09 26.45
N GLU A 46 -35.00 -14.49 27.22
CA GLU A 46 -36.01 -15.22 27.96
C GLU A 46 -37.37 -14.64 27.60
N LEU A 47 -37.87 -14.96 26.39
CA LEU A 47 -39.28 -14.77 26.05
C LEU A 47 -39.69 -15.67 24.88
N THR A 48 -39.84 -16.96 25.14
CA THR A 48 -40.60 -17.87 24.27
C THR A 48 -41.41 -18.82 25.12
N ASN A 49 -42.57 -18.35 25.58
CA ASN A 49 -43.60 -19.15 26.21
C ASN A 49 -44.93 -18.96 25.47
N GLN A 50 -45.59 -20.10 25.26
CA GLN A 50 -46.97 -20.31 24.81
C GLN A 50 -47.19 -20.41 23.29
N VAL A 51 -46.92 -21.60 22.77
CA VAL A 51 -47.64 -22.14 21.61
C VAL A 51 -48.69 -23.13 22.16
N PRO A 52 -49.97 -23.01 21.78
CA PRO A 52 -51.02 -23.91 22.23
C PRO A 52 -50.84 -25.33 21.68
N GLU A 53 -51.00 -26.29 22.58
CA GLU A 53 -50.99 -27.73 22.35
C GLU A 53 -52.23 -28.14 21.53
N PHE A 54 -52.04 -28.49 20.26
CA PHE A 54 -53.11 -29.02 19.42
C PHE A 54 -52.97 -30.55 19.34
N GLU A 55 -53.76 -31.25 20.14
CA GLU A 55 -53.85 -32.72 20.14
C GLU A 55 -54.45 -33.21 18.82
N ASN A 56 -53.59 -33.63 17.89
CA ASN A 56 -54.02 -34.28 16.66
C ASN A 56 -53.94 -35.80 16.82
N GLN A 57 -55.07 -36.43 17.14
CA GLN A 57 -55.22 -37.87 17.39
C GLN A 57 -55.21 -38.74 16.11
N ASN A 58 -54.29 -38.48 15.18
CA ASN A 58 -54.08 -39.39 14.06
C ASN A 58 -53.10 -40.49 14.46
N GLN A 59 -53.65 -41.66 14.79
CA GLN A 59 -52.94 -42.87 15.19
C GLN A 59 -52.13 -43.44 14.00
N ILE A 60 -50.92 -42.91 13.80
CA ILE A 60 -49.97 -43.38 12.80
C ILE A 60 -49.36 -44.69 13.30
N GLN A 61 -49.57 -45.78 12.56
CA GLN A 61 -48.93 -47.08 12.80
C GLN A 61 -47.41 -46.91 12.99
N PRO A 62 -46.79 -47.60 13.97
CA PRO A 62 -45.36 -47.48 14.24
C PRO A 62 -44.56 -48.00 13.05
N LYS A 63 -44.17 -47.09 12.14
CA LYS A 63 -43.19 -47.40 11.10
C LYS A 63 -41.94 -47.88 11.82
N MET A 64 -41.50 -49.11 11.53
CA MET A 64 -40.24 -49.65 12.02
C MET A 64 -39.19 -48.55 11.88
N LEU A 65 -38.67 -48.08 13.03
CA LEU A 65 -37.72 -46.99 13.08
C LEU A 65 -36.44 -47.48 12.41
N LEU A 66 -36.34 -47.31 11.09
CA LEU A 66 -35.08 -47.42 10.37
C LEU A 66 -34.12 -46.49 11.11
N ARG A 67 -33.11 -47.09 11.73
CA ARG A 67 -32.12 -46.40 12.58
C ARG A 67 -31.58 -45.23 11.78
N LYS A 68 -32.08 -44.03 12.06
CA LYS A 68 -31.61 -42.80 11.42
C LYS A 68 -30.11 -42.76 11.71
N ARG A 69 -29.29 -42.94 10.68
CA ARG A 69 -27.85 -42.78 10.83
C ARG A 69 -27.65 -41.34 11.30
N LYS A 70 -27.17 -41.14 12.52
CA LYS A 70 -26.66 -39.83 12.97
C LYS A 70 -25.37 -39.58 12.17
N GLY A 71 -25.53 -39.27 10.88
CA GLY A 71 -24.41 -38.91 10.04
C GLY A 71 -23.99 -37.49 10.37
N ASP A 72 -22.73 -37.29 10.70
CA ASP A 72 -22.17 -35.96 10.87
C ASP A 72 -22.25 -35.21 9.52
N PRO A 73 -22.96 -34.06 9.45
CA PRO A 73 -23.01 -33.25 8.25
C PRO A 73 -21.63 -32.85 7.71
N SER A 74 -20.60 -32.75 8.56
CA SER A 74 -19.23 -32.41 8.14
C SER A 74 -18.61 -33.48 7.23
N GLU A 75 -19.08 -34.72 7.34
CA GLU A 75 -18.58 -35.85 6.56
C GLU A 75 -19.24 -35.97 5.19
N TRP A 76 -20.34 -35.25 4.96
CA TRP A 76 -21.07 -35.31 3.70
C TRP A 76 -20.18 -34.82 2.57
N ARG A 77 -20.12 -35.59 1.48
CA ARG A 77 -19.26 -35.29 0.33
C ARG A 77 -19.49 -33.87 -0.22
N ASP A 78 -20.73 -33.42 -0.26
CA ASP A 78 -21.08 -32.08 -0.73
C ASP A 78 -20.53 -30.98 0.19
N ASN A 79 -20.59 -31.18 1.51
CA ASN A 79 -20.04 -30.23 2.48
C ASN A 79 -18.51 -30.20 2.43
N LYS A 80 -17.86 -31.37 2.31
CA LYS A 80 -16.41 -31.48 2.10
C LYS A 80 -15.98 -30.76 0.81
N ASN A 81 -16.67 -31.01 -0.30
CA ASN A 81 -16.38 -30.38 -1.58
C ASN A 81 -16.62 -28.87 -1.56
N LYS A 82 -17.68 -28.40 -0.88
CA LYS A 82 -17.93 -26.97 -0.70
C LYS A 82 -16.80 -26.31 0.10
N LYS A 83 -16.30 -26.95 1.16
CA LYS A 83 -15.16 -26.47 1.95
C LYS A 83 -13.89 -26.37 1.10
N LEU A 84 -13.57 -27.41 0.34
CA LEU A 84 -12.40 -27.43 -0.57
C LEU A 84 -12.50 -26.37 -1.67
N LYS A 85 -13.70 -26.20 -2.26
CA LYS A 85 -13.97 -25.16 -3.26
C LYS A 85 -13.76 -23.75 -2.68
N ASN A 86 -14.22 -23.51 -1.46
CA ASN A 86 -14.09 -22.21 -0.79
C ASN A 86 -12.66 -21.93 -0.33
N SER A 87 -11.86 -22.95 0.00
CA SER A 87 -10.43 -22.79 0.34
C SER A 87 -9.51 -22.76 -0.90
N GLY A 88 -10.04 -23.08 -2.08
CA GLY A 88 -9.28 -23.14 -3.32
C GLY A 88 -8.44 -24.40 -3.46
N GLN A 89 -8.63 -25.39 -2.59
CA GLN A 89 -7.93 -26.66 -2.69
C GLN A 89 -8.47 -27.51 -3.85
N ALA A 90 -7.63 -28.42 -4.36
CA ALA A 90 -8.05 -29.37 -5.37
C ALA A 90 -9.14 -30.30 -4.80
N TYR A 91 -10.13 -30.65 -5.61
CA TYR A 91 -11.22 -31.53 -5.19
C TYR A 91 -11.78 -32.35 -6.36
N GLU A 92 -12.56 -33.39 -6.04
CA GLU A 92 -13.22 -34.25 -7.02
C GLU A 92 -14.74 -34.01 -7.00
N GLY A 93 -15.34 -33.79 -8.17
CA GLY A 93 -16.78 -33.56 -8.30
C GLY A 93 -17.60 -34.76 -7.83
N ALA A 94 -18.57 -34.54 -6.93
CA ALA A 94 -19.32 -35.62 -6.28
C ALA A 94 -20.13 -36.52 -7.25
N ARG A 95 -20.54 -36.00 -8.41
CA ARG A 95 -21.39 -36.71 -9.39
C ARG A 95 -20.62 -37.27 -10.59
N ASN A 96 -19.67 -36.50 -11.11
CA ASN A 96 -18.96 -36.80 -12.36
C ASN A 96 -17.51 -37.19 -12.14
N LYS A 97 -17.03 -37.23 -10.89
CA LYS A 97 -15.64 -37.54 -10.54
C LYS A 97 -14.61 -36.65 -11.26
N LYS A 98 -15.03 -35.47 -11.73
CA LYS A 98 -14.14 -34.54 -12.44
C LYS A 98 -13.18 -33.94 -11.43
N HIS A 99 -11.89 -34.03 -11.71
CA HIS A 99 -10.89 -33.39 -10.88
C HIS A 99 -10.83 -31.88 -11.15
N HIS A 100 -10.84 -31.09 -10.09
CA HIS A 100 -10.67 -29.65 -10.11
C HIS A 100 -9.33 -29.33 -9.44
N GLU A 101 -8.45 -28.67 -10.18
CA GLU A 101 -7.12 -28.28 -9.69
C GLU A 101 -7.18 -27.19 -8.62
N LYS A 102 -6.12 -27.10 -7.81
CA LYS A 102 -5.97 -26.08 -6.77
C LYS A 102 -5.93 -24.68 -7.41
N LYS A 103 -6.74 -23.77 -6.88
CA LYS A 103 -6.76 -22.35 -7.25
C LYS A 103 -6.13 -21.53 -6.13
N ASN A 104 -5.29 -20.57 -6.49
CA ASN A 104 -4.80 -19.58 -5.55
C ASN A 104 -5.93 -18.60 -5.25
N ILE A 105 -6.64 -18.81 -4.13
CA ILE A 105 -7.58 -17.83 -3.61
C ILE A 105 -6.76 -16.76 -2.89
N LEU A 106 -6.60 -15.62 -3.56
CA LEU A 106 -6.02 -14.43 -2.93
C LEU A 106 -6.92 -14.00 -1.76
N SER A 107 -6.31 -13.47 -0.71
CA SER A 107 -7.06 -12.90 0.41
C SER A 107 -8.06 -11.88 -0.11
N ASN A 108 -9.32 -12.01 0.32
CA ASN A 108 -10.35 -11.07 -0.05
C ASN A 108 -9.89 -9.66 0.37
N CYS A 109 -9.78 -8.77 -0.61
CA CYS A 109 -9.67 -7.36 -0.33
C CYS A 109 -10.89 -6.94 0.50
N ALA A 110 -10.70 -6.25 1.62
CA ALA A 110 -11.82 -5.65 2.36
C ALA A 110 -12.56 -4.56 1.56
N CYS A 111 -12.08 -4.20 0.38
CA CYS A 111 -12.65 -3.16 -0.46
C CYS A 111 -13.93 -3.61 -1.19
N LYS A 112 -14.98 -2.77 -1.12
CA LYS A 112 -16.31 -2.97 -1.75
C LYS A 112 -16.26 -3.21 -3.27
N LYS A 113 -15.17 -2.82 -3.94
CA LYS A 113 -14.99 -2.91 -5.40
C LYS A 113 -14.46 -4.28 -5.88
N GLY A 114 -14.14 -5.21 -4.98
CA GLY A 114 -13.70 -6.57 -5.37
C GLY A 114 -12.36 -6.59 -6.09
N CYS A 115 -11.43 -5.71 -5.73
CA CYS A 115 -10.18 -5.50 -6.46
C CYS A 115 -9.30 -6.77 -6.56
N ALA A 116 -9.46 -7.73 -5.64
CA ALA A 116 -8.74 -9.01 -5.65
C ALA A 116 -9.01 -9.86 -6.91
N LEU A 117 -10.09 -9.59 -7.65
CA LEU A 117 -10.44 -10.32 -8.88
C LEU A 117 -10.00 -9.60 -10.16
N LYS A 118 -9.61 -8.32 -10.09
CA LYS A 118 -9.38 -7.48 -11.27
C LYS A 118 -7.91 -7.16 -11.55
N PHE A 119 -7.05 -7.24 -10.53
CA PHE A 119 -5.66 -6.82 -10.64
C PHE A 119 -4.72 -7.96 -10.34
N ASN A 120 -3.65 -8.04 -11.12
CA ASN A 120 -2.52 -8.89 -10.78
C ASN A 120 -1.86 -8.37 -9.48
N THR A 121 -1.17 -9.24 -8.76
CA THR A 121 -0.50 -8.91 -7.49
C THR A 121 0.46 -7.73 -7.66
N GLU A 122 1.15 -7.63 -8.80
CA GLU A 122 2.06 -6.52 -9.15
C GLU A 122 1.33 -5.19 -9.40
N ASP A 123 0.19 -5.21 -10.08
CA ASP A 123 -0.59 -3.99 -10.31
C ASP A 123 -1.13 -3.43 -8.98
N ARG A 124 -1.47 -4.34 -8.07
CA ARG A 124 -1.96 -3.98 -6.73
C ARG A 124 -0.89 -3.31 -5.88
N SER A 125 0.34 -3.81 -5.91
CA SER A 125 1.45 -3.17 -5.19
C SER A 125 1.83 -1.83 -5.81
N ARG A 126 1.77 -1.69 -7.15
CA ARG A 126 1.99 -0.41 -7.84
C ARG A 126 0.95 0.64 -7.44
N GLN A 127 -0.34 0.28 -7.40
CA GLN A 127 -1.40 1.22 -6.99
C GLN A 127 -1.27 1.64 -5.52
N LEU A 128 -0.90 0.73 -4.63
CA LEU A 128 -0.69 1.07 -3.22
C LEU A 128 0.48 2.05 -3.03
N ARG A 129 1.58 1.87 -3.76
CA ARG A 129 2.72 2.81 -3.74
C ARG A 129 2.34 4.18 -4.28
N GLN A 130 1.61 4.24 -5.40
CA GLN A 130 1.15 5.50 -5.97
C GLN A 130 0.26 6.27 -5.00
N LYS A 131 -0.68 5.58 -4.34
CA LYS A 131 -1.59 6.21 -3.38
C LYS A 131 -0.86 6.72 -2.14
N GLN A 132 0.13 5.97 -1.63
CA GLN A 132 0.97 6.41 -0.51
C GLN A 132 1.78 7.66 -0.85
N MET A 133 2.28 7.79 -2.09
CA MET A 133 3.02 8.98 -2.52
C MET A 133 2.11 10.21 -2.71
N SER A 134 0.87 10.04 -3.14
CA SER A 134 -0.04 11.19 -3.33
C SER A 134 -0.55 11.74 -2.00
N GLU A 135 -0.87 10.88 -1.03
CA GLU A 135 -1.39 11.31 0.28
C GLU A 135 -0.35 12.04 1.14
N THR A 136 0.95 11.72 0.98
CA THR A 136 2.02 12.43 1.69
C THR A 136 2.30 13.81 1.12
N ILE A 137 2.02 14.08 -0.14
CA ILE A 137 2.38 15.37 -0.77
C ILE A 137 1.35 16.46 -0.45
N GLU A 138 0.05 16.13 -0.44
CA GLU A 138 -1.02 17.13 -0.23
C GLU A 138 -1.13 17.62 1.23
N SER A 139 -0.47 16.96 2.18
CA SER A 139 -0.54 17.29 3.61
C SER A 139 0.72 17.96 4.17
N ILE A 140 1.79 18.10 3.38
CA ILE A 140 3.02 18.77 3.83
C ILE A 140 2.88 20.26 3.51
N GLU A 141 2.41 21.03 4.49
CA GLU A 141 2.62 22.47 4.51
C GLU A 141 4.13 22.74 4.58
N LEU A 142 4.75 23.02 3.42
CA LEU A 142 6.15 23.40 3.34
C LEU A 142 6.32 24.76 4.02
N LYS A 143 6.83 24.75 5.26
CA LYS A 143 7.23 25.97 5.95
C LYS A 143 8.53 26.50 5.34
N PRO A 144 8.66 27.82 5.13
CA PRO A 144 9.93 28.40 4.71
C PRO A 144 11.01 28.07 5.75
N ALA A 145 12.18 27.63 5.29
CA ALA A 145 13.28 27.25 6.17
C ALA A 145 13.90 28.44 6.92
N TYR A 146 13.67 29.67 6.43
CA TYR A 146 14.18 30.90 6.99
C TYR A 146 13.09 31.97 6.96
N ASP A 147 12.93 32.70 8.07
CA ASP A 147 11.99 33.84 8.17
C ASP A 147 12.52 35.10 7.45
N LYS A 148 13.83 35.17 7.24
CA LYS A 148 14.54 36.28 6.62
C LYS A 148 15.18 35.83 5.30
N PRO A 149 15.33 36.72 4.30
CA PRO A 149 16.06 36.38 3.09
C PRO A 149 17.48 35.93 3.44
N LEU A 150 17.97 34.90 2.75
CA LEU A 150 19.31 34.35 2.96
C LEU A 150 20.35 35.47 2.77
N PRO A 151 21.24 35.70 3.75
CA PRO A 151 22.29 36.70 3.61
C PRO A 151 23.34 36.22 2.62
N ILE A 152 23.15 36.55 1.35
CA ILE A 152 24.10 36.24 0.28
C ILE A 152 25.05 37.42 0.16
N LYS A 153 26.36 37.14 0.30
CA LYS A 153 27.41 38.13 0.04
C LYS A 153 27.34 38.63 -1.41
N LYS A 154 27.50 39.93 -1.63
CA LYS A 154 27.48 40.56 -2.96
C LYS A 154 28.40 39.89 -3.99
N ALA A 155 29.59 39.47 -3.57
CA ALA A 155 30.53 38.76 -4.42
C ALA A 155 29.97 37.42 -4.95
N LEU A 156 29.32 36.64 -4.07
CA LEU A 156 28.71 35.36 -4.44
C LEU A 156 27.49 35.55 -5.36
N TYR A 157 26.69 36.59 -5.12
CA TYR A 157 25.57 36.93 -6.00
C TYR A 157 26.04 37.25 -7.43
N ASN A 158 27.12 38.03 -7.56
CA ASN A 158 27.71 38.33 -8.88
C ASN A 158 28.27 37.08 -9.57
N ASP A 159 28.89 36.15 -8.83
CA ASP A 159 29.32 34.86 -9.38
C ASP A 159 28.12 34.06 -9.91
N LEU A 160 27.03 33.98 -9.15
CA LEU A 160 25.79 33.30 -9.57
C LEU A 160 25.18 33.91 -10.83
N LEU A 161 25.15 35.24 -10.95
CA LEU A 161 24.69 35.91 -12.16
C LEU A 161 25.59 35.63 -13.37
N THR A 162 26.90 35.54 -13.14
CA THR A 162 27.87 35.20 -14.18
C THR A 162 27.64 33.77 -14.70
N ARG A 163 27.38 32.82 -13.78
CA ARG A 163 27.02 31.43 -14.12
C ARG A 163 25.67 31.31 -14.84
N CYS A 164 24.71 32.19 -14.54
CA CYS A 164 23.46 32.27 -15.29
C CYS A 164 23.69 32.72 -16.74
N LYS A 165 24.58 33.70 -16.94
CA LYS A 165 24.93 34.21 -18.27
C LYS A 165 25.72 33.20 -19.10
N SER A 166 26.64 32.46 -18.47
CA SER A 166 27.43 31.42 -19.14
C SER A 166 26.66 30.12 -19.41
N GLN A 167 25.37 30.05 -19.06
CA GLN A 167 24.53 28.85 -19.16
C GLN A 167 25.06 27.64 -18.37
N ALA A 168 25.96 27.85 -17.41
CA ALA A 168 26.38 26.80 -16.48
C ALA A 168 25.23 26.35 -15.55
N ILE A 169 24.22 27.20 -15.36
CA ILE A 169 22.99 26.90 -14.62
C ILE A 169 21.83 26.70 -15.61
N PRO A 170 21.08 25.57 -15.51
CA PRO A 170 19.92 25.31 -16.37
C PRO A 170 18.90 26.45 -16.39
N TYR A 171 18.30 26.69 -17.56
CA TYR A 171 17.42 27.84 -17.82
C TYR A 171 16.26 27.96 -16.82
N HIS A 172 15.64 26.84 -16.43
CA HIS A 172 14.50 26.83 -15.52
C HIS A 172 14.83 27.29 -14.10
N TYR A 173 16.09 27.23 -13.68
CA TYR A 173 16.52 27.73 -12.38
C TYR A 173 16.99 29.19 -12.41
N GLN A 174 17.23 29.79 -13.58
CA GLN A 174 17.75 31.16 -13.66
C GLN A 174 16.83 32.24 -13.06
N PRO A 175 15.49 32.19 -13.21
CA PRO A 175 14.60 33.18 -12.58
C PRO A 175 14.73 33.23 -11.05
N PHE A 176 14.94 32.06 -10.42
CA PHE A 176 15.16 31.97 -8.98
C PHE A 176 16.39 32.77 -8.55
N TYR A 177 17.54 32.53 -9.20
CA TYR A 177 18.80 33.20 -8.83
C TYR A 177 18.82 34.70 -9.16
N ARG A 178 18.10 35.13 -10.21
CA ARG A 178 17.99 36.56 -10.57
C ARG A 178 17.11 37.36 -9.60
N ASN A 179 16.20 36.70 -8.88
CA ASN A 179 15.31 37.32 -7.91
C ASN A 179 15.88 37.31 -6.48
N LEU A 180 17.09 36.78 -6.27
CA LEU A 180 17.74 36.81 -4.96
C LEU A 180 18.16 38.24 -4.60
N SER A 181 17.84 38.66 -3.37
CA SER A 181 18.37 39.89 -2.77
C SER A 181 19.69 39.60 -2.07
N PHE A 182 20.69 40.47 -2.23
CA PHE A 182 21.89 40.45 -1.37
C PHE A 182 21.66 41.35 -0.15
N CYS A 183 22.17 40.94 1.01
CA CYS A 183 22.30 41.80 2.17
C CYS A 183 23.78 42.11 2.34
N ASP A 184 24.14 43.39 2.29
CA ASP A 184 25.44 43.84 2.76
C ASP A 184 25.40 43.75 4.29
N ILE A 185 25.81 42.59 4.82
CA ILE A 185 26.18 42.50 6.23
C ILE A 185 27.44 43.36 6.32
N GLU A 186 27.26 44.61 6.72
CA GLU A 186 28.37 45.43 7.18
C GLU A 186 29.01 44.63 8.31
N SER A 187 30.14 43.99 8.00
CA SER A 187 30.99 43.35 8.98
C SER A 187 31.37 44.45 9.94
N GLY A 188 30.66 44.53 11.07
CA GLY A 188 31.00 45.39 12.18
C GLY A 188 32.46 45.16 12.47
N HIS A 189 33.28 46.11 12.02
CA HIS A 189 34.66 46.22 12.41
C HIS A 189 34.56 46.69 13.84
N ASP A 190 34.50 45.73 14.77
CA ASP A 190 34.66 46.01 16.19
C ASP A 190 36.06 46.60 16.33
N GLU A 191 36.14 47.93 16.33
CA GLU A 191 37.36 48.63 16.64
C GLU A 191 37.66 48.33 18.11
N ASP A 192 38.61 47.41 18.33
CA ASP A 192 39.29 47.18 19.58
C ASP A 192 39.77 48.55 20.10
N SER A 193 39.03 49.11 21.05
CA SER A 193 39.44 50.30 21.77
C SER A 193 40.48 49.89 22.81
N ASP A 194 41.71 50.37 22.60
CA ASP A 194 42.84 50.33 23.54
C ASP A 194 42.51 50.97 24.90
#